data_AF-A0A926SJJ3-F1
#
_entry.id   AF-A0A926SJJ3-F1
#
_cell.length_a   1.000
_cell.length_b   1.000
_cell.length_c   1.000
_cell.angle_alpha   90.00
_cell.angle_beta   90.00
_cell.angle_gamma   90.00
#
_symmetry.space_group_name_H-M   'P 1'
#
loop_
_entity.id
_entity.type
_entity.pdbx_description
1 polymer ?
#
loop_
_entity_poly.entity_id
_entity_poly.type
_entity_poly.pdbx_seq_one_letter_code
_entity_poly.pdbx_strand_id
1 'polypeptide(L)'
;MEQLLFGGTLGDKQPAILERFSEIAAKASQNGAIVAAEAEVYDRSINFLKAVSGIEETQYFKHWRNSAPWNIRIGSGNLSGFLPSLGDPLGANGEPIRKFLYVTSSQKNARIVKRIYRLRYPNKRIERIDSETNREGAFDSFFDDPTAYLQEADLDILILSPSARTGVSIEWEGFYAYLPELFLNAFICASTAFM
;
A
#
# COMPACT_ATOMS: atom_id res chain seq x y z
N MET A 1 9.26 20.35 16.72
CA MET A 1 8.38 21.50 16.38
C MET A 1 8.52 21.93 14.93
N GLU A 2 9.71 21.88 14.30
CA GLU A 2 9.90 22.29 12.89
C GLU A 2 9.11 21.48 11.85
N GLN A 3 8.91 20.16 12.04
CA GLN A 3 8.13 19.34 11.07
C GLN A 3 6.63 19.69 11.01
N LEU A 4 6.08 20.35 12.04
CA LEU A 4 4.72 20.87 12.00
C LEU A 4 4.63 22.17 11.20
N LEU A 5 5.75 22.87 11.01
CA LEU A 5 5.84 24.16 10.30
C LEU A 5 6.33 23.99 8.84
N PHE A 6 7.10 22.93 8.55
CA PHE A 6 7.56 22.58 7.20
C PHE A 6 7.04 21.19 6.83
N GLY A 7 5.89 21.16 6.16
CA GLY A 7 5.00 20.01 6.07
C GLY A 7 5.42 18.97 5.05
N GLY A 8 6.68 18.53 5.10
CA GLY A 8 7.24 17.54 4.17
C GLY A 8 6.83 17.84 2.72
N THR A 9 5.88 17.05 2.20
CA THR A 9 5.25 17.17 0.87
C THR A 9 4.69 18.57 0.54
N LEU A 10 4.18 19.30 1.54
CA LEU A 10 3.52 20.60 1.34
C LEU A 10 4.48 21.80 1.43
N GLY A 11 5.68 21.60 1.98
CA GLY A 11 6.71 22.64 2.13
C GLY A 11 6.16 23.98 2.66
N ASP A 12 6.57 25.07 2.02
CA ASP A 12 6.22 26.45 2.42
C ASP A 12 4.74 26.80 2.23
N LYS A 13 3.97 25.98 1.51
CA LYS A 13 2.52 26.20 1.29
C LYS A 13 1.68 25.72 2.47
N GLN A 14 2.27 24.98 3.40
CA GLN A 14 1.54 24.36 4.49
C GLN A 14 0.70 25.34 5.32
N PRO A 15 1.20 26.53 5.73
CA PRO A 15 0.39 27.46 6.53
C PRO A 15 -0.88 27.91 5.79
N ALA A 16 -0.75 28.31 4.53
CA ALA A 16 -1.88 28.74 3.71
C ALA A 16 -2.91 27.61 3.47
N ILE A 17 -2.42 26.37 3.28
CA ILE A 17 -3.28 25.19 3.14
C ILE A 17 -4.02 24.90 4.44
N LEU A 18 -3.35 24.98 5.59
CA LEU A 18 -3.97 24.73 6.90
C LEU A 18 -5.01 25.79 7.25
N GLU A 19 -4.75 27.06 6.95
CA GLU A 19 -5.71 28.15 7.10
C GLU A 19 -6.96 27.87 6.26
N ARG A 20 -6.76 27.59 4.96
CA ARG A 20 -7.87 27.28 4.06
C ARG A 20 -8.65 26.02 4.48
N PHE A 21 -7.95 24.99 4.93
CA PHE A 21 -8.57 23.77 5.44
C PHE A 21 -9.43 24.07 6.67
N SER A 22 -8.94 24.90 7.59
CA SER A 22 -9.69 25.30 8.79
C SER A 22 -10.96 26.06 8.45
N GLU A 23 -10.90 27.00 7.50
CA GLU A 23 -12.10 27.72 7.02
C GLU A 23 -13.16 26.77 6.44
N ILE A 24 -12.73 25.78 5.65
CA ILE A 24 -13.63 24.82 5.03
C ILE A 24 -14.24 23.91 6.09
N ALA A 25 -13.42 23.40 7.02
CA ALA A 25 -13.86 22.55 8.11
C ALA A 25 -14.90 23.25 9.00
N ALA A 26 -14.65 24.50 9.40
CA ALA A 26 -15.59 25.30 10.18
C ALA A 26 -16.90 25.58 9.42
N LYS A 27 -16.87 25.79 8.10
CA LYS A 27 -18.09 25.96 7.30
C LYS A 27 -18.87 24.66 7.12
N ALA A 28 -18.16 23.55 6.93
CA ALA A 28 -18.73 22.23 6.77
C ALA A 28 -19.42 21.76 8.07
N SER A 29 -18.85 22.08 9.24
CA SER A 29 -19.46 21.76 10.53
C SER A 29 -20.76 22.51 10.80
N GLN A 30 -20.87 23.76 10.32
CA GLN A 30 -22.07 24.58 10.51
C GLN A 30 -23.24 24.16 9.61
N ASN A 31 -22.97 23.66 8.40
CA ASN A 31 -23.99 23.43 7.37
C ASN A 31 -24.08 21.98 6.89
N GLY A 32 -23.35 21.06 7.52
CA GLY A 32 -23.25 19.68 7.06
C GLY A 32 -22.50 18.78 8.04
N ALA A 33 -21.71 17.86 7.49
CA ALA A 33 -20.93 16.90 8.25
C ALA A 33 -19.51 16.79 7.70
N ILE A 34 -18.56 16.51 8.60
CA ILE A 34 -17.20 16.11 8.23
C ILE A 34 -17.11 14.60 8.43
N VAL A 35 -16.92 13.85 7.34
CA VAL A 35 -16.74 12.40 7.39
C VAL A 35 -15.27 12.10 7.11
N ALA A 36 -14.56 11.59 8.11
CA ALA A 36 -13.20 11.09 7.97
C ALA A 36 -13.24 9.55 7.86
N ALA A 37 -12.82 9.03 6.71
CA ALA A 37 -12.70 7.60 6.48
C ALA A 37 -11.24 7.27 6.16
N GLU A 38 -10.59 6.54 7.06
CA GLU A 38 -9.25 6.02 6.81
C GLU A 38 -9.04 4.68 7.53
N ALA A 39 -8.11 3.86 7.02
CA ALA A 39 -7.72 2.58 7.61
C ALA A 39 -7.33 2.69 9.08
N GLU A 40 -6.66 3.79 9.45
CA GLU A 40 -6.24 4.09 10.82
C GLU A 40 -6.60 5.53 11.20
N VAL A 41 -7.77 5.69 11.81
CA VAL A 41 -8.17 6.96 12.42
C VAL A 41 -7.57 7.04 13.82
N TYR A 42 -6.51 7.83 13.96
CA TYR A 42 -5.84 8.09 15.23
C TYR A 42 -6.50 9.23 16.01
N ASP A 43 -6.43 9.19 17.34
CA ASP A 43 -6.96 10.26 18.22
C ASP A 43 -6.39 11.64 17.87
N ARG A 44 -5.11 11.72 17.48
CA ARG A 44 -4.49 12.98 17.04
C ARG A 44 -5.20 13.59 15.83
N SER A 45 -5.66 12.76 14.90
CA SER A 45 -6.34 13.20 13.68
C SER A 45 -7.74 13.69 14.00
N ILE A 46 -8.44 12.99 14.91
CA ILE A 46 -9.75 13.42 15.43
C ILE A 46 -9.62 14.76 16.18
N ASN A 47 -8.65 14.88 17.09
CA ASN A 47 -8.43 16.10 17.85
C ASN A 47 -8.08 17.29 16.96
N PHE A 48 -7.29 17.06 15.91
CA PHE A 48 -7.02 18.07 14.90
C PHE A 48 -8.29 18.52 14.19
N LEU A 49 -9.12 17.58 13.71
CA LEU A 49 -10.40 17.90 13.05
C LEU A 49 -11.35 18.66 13.98
N LYS A 50 -11.46 18.26 15.26
CA LYS A 50 -12.24 18.99 16.26
C LYS A 50 -11.75 20.43 16.41
N ALA A 51 -10.43 20.61 16.55
CA ALA A 51 -9.84 21.94 16.72
C ALA A 51 -10.10 22.87 15.52
N VAL A 52 -9.99 22.36 14.29
CA VAL A 52 -10.18 23.21 13.09
C VAL A 52 -11.65 23.40 12.69
N SER A 53 -12.54 22.48 13.07
CA SER A 53 -13.97 22.54 12.73
C SER A 53 -14.84 23.19 13.81
N GLY A 54 -14.32 23.32 15.03
CA GLY A 54 -15.07 23.78 16.20
C GLY A 54 -16.10 22.78 16.72
N ILE A 55 -16.04 21.51 16.28
CA ILE A 55 -16.94 20.45 16.73
C ILE A 55 -16.38 19.78 18.00
N GLU A 56 -17.21 19.63 19.03
CA GLU A 56 -16.81 18.93 20.26
C GLU A 56 -17.07 17.41 20.22
N GLU A 57 -18.17 17.00 19.57
CA GLU A 57 -18.60 15.60 19.48
C GLU A 57 -18.30 14.96 18.13
N THR A 58 -17.72 13.77 18.14
CA THR A 58 -17.39 13.01 16.94
C THR A 58 -17.83 11.57 17.10
N GLN A 59 -18.55 11.04 16.12
CA GLN A 59 -18.80 9.61 16.02
C GLN A 59 -17.75 8.98 15.10
N TYR A 60 -17.29 7.78 15.45
CA TYR A 60 -16.39 7.02 14.60
C TYR A 60 -16.78 5.56 14.57
N PHE A 61 -16.58 4.93 13.42
CA PHE A 61 -16.76 3.50 13.23
C PHE A 61 -15.38 2.89 13.01
N LYS A 62 -14.97 1.98 13.89
CA LYS A 62 -13.73 1.24 13.72
C LYS A 62 -14.05 -0.18 13.32
N HIS A 63 -13.69 -0.55 12.09
CA HIS A 63 -13.78 -1.93 11.65
C HIS A 63 -12.57 -2.70 12.19
N TRP A 64 -12.82 -3.76 12.95
CA TRP A 64 -11.76 -4.68 13.39
C TRP A 64 -11.71 -5.85 12.42
N ARG A 65 -10.58 -6.02 11.73
CA ARG A 65 -10.34 -7.20 10.91
C ARG A 65 -9.63 -8.25 11.75
N ASN A 66 -10.28 -9.40 11.93
CA ASN A 66 -9.68 -10.57 12.57
C ASN A 66 -8.99 -11.40 11.47
N SER A 67 -7.73 -11.09 11.18
CA SER A 67 -6.96 -11.85 10.19
C SER A 67 -6.22 -13.00 10.85
N ALA A 68 -6.16 -14.15 10.17
CA ALA A 68 -5.23 -15.22 10.52
C ALA A 68 -3.79 -14.65 10.59
N PRO A 69 -2.94 -15.13 11.51
CA PRO A 69 -1.56 -14.69 11.60
C PRO A 69 -0.84 -14.98 10.27
N TRP A 70 -0.12 -13.98 9.78
CA TRP A 70 0.68 -14.11 8.57
C TRP A 70 1.84 -15.06 8.81
N ASN A 71 2.16 -15.91 7.83
CA ASN A 71 3.41 -16.69 7.86
C ASN A 71 4.57 -15.76 7.52
N ILE A 72 5.14 -15.12 8.55
CA ILE A 72 6.21 -14.13 8.40
C ILE A 72 7.56 -14.82 8.57
N ARG A 73 8.45 -14.65 7.59
CA ARG A 73 9.88 -14.97 7.71
C ARG A 73 10.66 -13.66 7.86
N ILE A 74 11.31 -13.48 9.02
CA ILE A 74 12.20 -12.34 9.26
C ILE A 74 13.62 -12.77 8.93
N GLY A 75 14.21 -12.13 7.92
CA GLY A 75 15.62 -12.28 7.60
C GLY A 75 16.48 -11.19 8.26
N SER A 76 17.75 -11.48 8.49
CA SER A 76 18.77 -10.50 8.87
C SER A 76 19.94 -10.55 7.89
N GLY A 77 20.58 -9.40 7.63
CA GLY A 77 21.70 -9.31 6.69
C GLY A 77 21.69 -8.02 5.86
N ASN A 78 22.61 -7.93 4.90
CA ASN A 78 22.65 -6.82 3.96
C ASN A 78 21.64 -7.03 2.82
N LEU A 79 21.05 -5.94 2.33
CA LEU A 79 20.10 -5.97 1.22
C LEU A 79 20.70 -6.63 -0.04
N SER A 80 22.02 -6.46 -0.25
CA SER A 80 22.76 -7.05 -1.37
C SER A 80 22.86 -8.57 -1.32
N GLY A 81 22.86 -9.19 -0.13
CA GLY A 81 22.81 -10.65 0.04
C GLY A 81 21.38 -11.20 0.05
N PHE A 82 20.42 -10.37 0.45
CA PHE A 82 19.00 -10.73 0.49
C PHE A 82 18.33 -10.79 -0.89
N LEU A 83 18.61 -9.82 -1.77
CA LEU A 83 17.98 -9.78 -3.10
C LEU A 83 18.27 -11.02 -3.96
N PRO A 84 19.50 -11.58 -3.97
CA PRO A 84 19.78 -12.86 -4.63
C PRO A 84 19.11 -14.06 -3.95
N SER A 85 18.92 -14.00 -2.62
CA SER A 85 18.26 -15.04 -1.82
C SER A 85 16.73 -15.00 -1.87
N LEU A 86 16.15 -14.02 -2.56
CA LEU A 86 14.79 -14.10 -3.09
C LEU A 86 14.75 -15.23 -4.13
N GLY A 87 14.80 -16.47 -3.66
CA GLY A 87 14.64 -17.67 -4.47
C GLY A 87 13.22 -17.78 -5.01
N ASP A 88 12.86 -18.96 -5.50
CA ASP A 88 11.45 -19.26 -5.76
C ASP A 88 10.69 -19.13 -4.43
N PRO A 89 9.67 -18.25 -4.36
CA PRO A 89 8.85 -18.18 -3.15
C PRO A 89 8.25 -19.56 -2.92
N LEU A 90 8.33 -20.04 -1.68
CA LEU A 90 7.74 -21.31 -1.28
C LEU A 90 6.50 -21.03 -0.45
N GLY A 91 5.43 -21.78 -0.72
CA GLY A 91 4.19 -21.74 0.03
C GLY A 91 4.36 -22.27 1.45
N ALA A 92 3.26 -22.30 2.19
CA ALA A 92 3.28 -22.67 3.60
C ALA A 92 3.81 -24.10 3.83
N ASN A 93 3.61 -25.01 2.87
CA ASN A 93 4.05 -26.41 2.96
C ASN A 93 5.34 -26.69 2.15
N GLY A 94 6.04 -25.63 1.72
CA GLY A 94 7.28 -25.75 0.95
C GLY A 94 7.08 -25.98 -0.55
N GLU A 95 5.85 -25.91 -1.05
CA GLU A 95 5.55 -26.00 -2.48
C GLU A 95 5.99 -24.74 -3.24
N PRO A 96 6.45 -24.86 -4.51
CA PRO A 96 6.79 -23.69 -5.32
C PRO A 96 5.58 -22.80 -5.57
N ILE A 97 5.68 -21.53 -5.18
CA ILE A 97 4.69 -20.50 -5.54
C ILE A 97 4.88 -20.13 -7.00
N ARG A 98 3.82 -20.32 -7.79
CA ARG A 98 3.83 -20.00 -9.22
C ARG A 98 3.66 -18.51 -9.48
N LYS A 99 2.79 -17.85 -8.71
CA LYS A 99 2.46 -16.43 -8.83
C LYS A 99 2.67 -15.68 -7.52
N PHE A 100 3.48 -14.62 -7.53
CA PHE A 100 3.76 -13.84 -6.32
C PHE A 100 3.82 -12.33 -6.55
N LEU A 101 3.49 -11.61 -5.49
CA LEU A 101 3.45 -10.15 -5.41
C LEU A 101 4.62 -9.67 -4.56
N TYR A 102 5.49 -8.83 -5.10
CA TYR A 102 6.60 -8.20 -4.39
C TYR A 102 6.29 -6.72 -4.14
N VAL A 103 6.17 -6.32 -2.88
CA VAL A 103 5.91 -4.91 -2.52
C VAL A 103 7.17 -4.31 -1.93
N THR A 104 7.59 -3.11 -2.34
CA THR A 104 8.75 -2.44 -1.74
C THR A 104 8.46 -0.96 -1.51
N SER A 105 9.12 -0.32 -0.55
CA SER A 105 8.99 1.13 -0.40
C SER A 105 9.89 1.95 -1.35
N SER A 106 10.57 1.30 -2.31
CA SER A 106 11.55 1.98 -3.16
C SER A 106 11.40 1.60 -4.63
N GLN A 107 11.18 2.60 -5.49
CA GLN A 107 11.21 2.43 -6.96
C GLN A 107 12.57 1.94 -7.46
N LYS A 108 13.66 2.37 -6.81
CA LYS A 108 15.00 1.87 -7.12
C LYS A 108 15.08 0.37 -6.84
N ASN A 109 14.56 -0.10 -5.71
CA ASN A 109 14.52 -1.52 -5.38
C ASN A 109 13.60 -2.28 -6.35
N ALA A 110 12.43 -1.75 -6.68
CA ALA A 110 11.52 -2.35 -7.65
C ALA A 110 12.18 -2.59 -9.02
N ARG A 111 12.98 -1.64 -9.52
CA ARG A 111 13.75 -1.79 -10.77
C ARG A 111 14.82 -2.87 -10.67
N ILE A 112 15.58 -2.90 -9.57
CA ILE A 112 16.62 -3.90 -9.34
C ILE A 112 15.99 -5.29 -9.30
N VAL A 113 14.91 -5.46 -8.54
CA VAL A 113 14.18 -6.72 -8.41
C VAL A 113 13.61 -7.17 -9.75
N LYS A 114 12.96 -6.27 -10.53
CA LYS A 114 12.47 -6.60 -11.88
C LYS A 114 13.60 -7.10 -12.78
N ARG A 115 14.77 -6.45 -12.73
CA ARG A 115 15.95 -6.86 -13.51
C ARG A 115 16.44 -8.26 -13.10
N ILE A 116 16.55 -8.53 -11.81
CA ILE A 116 16.97 -9.84 -11.28
C ILE A 116 16.00 -10.93 -11.73
N TYR A 117 14.69 -10.72 -11.56
CA TYR A 117 13.70 -11.74 -11.93
C TYR A 117 13.58 -11.95 -13.44
N ARG A 118 13.76 -10.92 -14.27
CA ARG A 118 13.82 -11.12 -15.73
C ARG A 118 15.01 -11.97 -16.16
N LEU A 119 16.17 -11.81 -15.50
CA LEU A 119 17.35 -12.62 -15.79
C LEU A 119 17.17 -14.08 -15.31
N ARG A 120 16.54 -14.27 -14.15
CA ARG A 120 16.34 -15.60 -13.55
C ARG A 120 15.19 -16.37 -14.19
N TYR A 121 14.14 -15.68 -14.61
CA TYR A 121 12.90 -16.26 -15.15
C TYR A 121 12.54 -15.64 -16.50
N PRO A 122 13.29 -15.94 -17.57
CA PRO A 122 13.08 -15.32 -18.88
C PRO A 122 11.69 -15.62 -19.49
N ASN A 123 11.06 -16.72 -19.06
CA ASN A 123 9.77 -17.17 -19.57
C ASN A 123 8.57 -16.71 -18.73
N LYS A 124 8.80 -16.00 -17.60
CA LYS A 124 7.72 -15.54 -16.72
C LYS A 124 7.20 -14.16 -17.14
N ARG A 125 5.89 -13.94 -16.95
CA ARG A 125 5.22 -12.65 -17.15
C ARG A 125 5.41 -11.78 -15.91
N ILE A 126 6.27 -10.76 -16.02
CA ILE A 126 6.71 -9.92 -14.90
C ILE A 126 6.32 -8.47 -15.15
N GLU A 127 5.44 -7.94 -14.30
CA GLU A 127 5.06 -6.53 -14.33
C GLU A 127 5.49 -5.73 -13.10
N ARG A 128 5.69 -4.42 -13.33
CA ARG A 128 5.98 -3.44 -12.28
C ARG A 128 4.97 -2.31 -12.41
N ILE A 129 4.27 -2.01 -11.32
CA ILE A 129 3.34 -0.90 -11.22
C ILE A 129 3.88 0.12 -10.21
N ASP A 130 4.23 1.29 -10.72
CA ASP A 130 4.60 2.47 -9.94
C ASP A 130 4.35 3.76 -10.76
N SER A 131 4.66 4.92 -10.21
CA SER A 131 4.42 6.20 -10.88
C SER A 131 5.20 6.38 -12.20
N GLU A 132 6.23 5.57 -12.48
CA GLU A 132 6.92 5.62 -13.77
C GLU A 132 6.24 4.76 -14.82
N THR A 133 5.67 3.63 -14.43
CA THR A 133 5.00 2.71 -15.36
C THR A 133 3.53 3.02 -15.56
N ASN A 134 2.86 3.61 -14.56
CA ASN A 134 1.49 4.10 -14.69
C ASN A 134 1.40 5.52 -15.28
N ARG A 135 2.23 5.82 -16.27
CA ARG A 135 2.07 7.07 -17.03
C ARG A 135 0.90 6.90 -17.99
N GLU A 136 0.09 7.95 -18.12
CA GLU A 136 -1.08 7.98 -19.03
C GLU A 136 -2.15 6.91 -18.72
N GLY A 137 -2.18 6.42 -17.47
CA GLY A 137 -3.22 5.50 -17.02
C GLY A 137 -3.08 4.06 -17.54
N ALA A 138 -1.87 3.64 -17.93
CA ALA A 138 -1.61 2.30 -18.45
C ALA A 138 -2.05 1.14 -17.52
N PHE A 139 -2.19 1.42 -16.22
CA PHE A 139 -2.63 0.48 -15.19
C PHE A 139 -3.90 0.97 -14.46
N ASP A 140 -4.69 1.88 -15.03
CA ASP A 140 -5.93 2.35 -14.39
C ASP A 140 -6.89 1.19 -14.10
N SER A 141 -6.98 0.22 -15.01
CA SER A 141 -7.77 -1.01 -14.81
C SER A 141 -7.31 -1.85 -13.61
N PHE A 142 -6.01 -1.83 -13.28
CA PHE A 142 -5.52 -2.47 -12.05
C PHE A 142 -5.94 -1.71 -10.80
N PHE A 143 -6.04 -0.38 -10.84
CA PHE A 143 -6.48 0.40 -9.68
C PHE A 143 -8.00 0.37 -9.50
N ASP A 144 -8.76 0.24 -10.59
CA ASP A 144 -10.22 0.12 -10.56
C ASP A 144 -10.68 -1.24 -10.04
N ASP A 145 -10.14 -2.34 -10.59
CA ASP A 145 -10.39 -3.70 -10.13
C ASP A 145 -9.09 -4.54 -10.17
N PRO A 146 -8.31 -4.51 -9.07
CA PRO A 146 -7.05 -5.25 -8.99
C PRO A 146 -7.24 -6.76 -9.19
N THR A 147 -8.38 -7.31 -8.77
CA THR A 147 -8.64 -8.75 -8.83
C THR A 147 -8.92 -9.19 -10.25
N ALA A 148 -9.83 -8.49 -10.95
CA ALA A 148 -10.13 -8.77 -12.36
C ALA A 148 -8.88 -8.58 -13.23
N TYR A 149 -8.14 -7.48 -13.03
CA TYR A 149 -6.89 -7.24 -13.75
C TYR A 149 -5.91 -8.41 -13.59
N LEU A 150 -5.71 -8.92 -12.38
CA LEU A 150 -4.74 -9.99 -12.13
C LEU A 150 -5.17 -11.34 -12.73
N GLN A 151 -6.47 -11.58 -12.84
CA GLN A 151 -7.02 -12.76 -13.51
C GLN A 151 -6.82 -12.68 -15.04
N GLU A 152 -7.07 -11.52 -15.65
CA GLU A 152 -6.93 -11.31 -17.10
C GLU A 152 -5.47 -11.22 -17.55
N ALA A 153 -4.66 -10.46 -16.80
CA ALA A 153 -3.27 -10.22 -17.15
C ALA A 153 -2.40 -11.47 -17.01
N ASP A 154 -2.89 -12.52 -16.31
CA ASP A 154 -2.25 -13.81 -16.12
C ASP A 154 -0.74 -13.67 -15.80
N LEU A 155 -0.44 -12.80 -14.84
CA LEU A 155 0.93 -12.48 -14.45
C LEU A 155 1.50 -13.56 -13.52
N ASP A 156 2.80 -13.83 -13.67
CA ASP A 156 3.55 -14.67 -12.73
C ASP A 156 4.12 -13.84 -11.58
N ILE A 157 4.55 -12.61 -11.86
CA ILE A 157 5.21 -11.75 -10.87
C ILE A 157 4.68 -10.33 -11.02
N LEU A 158 4.09 -9.81 -9.94
CA LEU A 158 3.72 -8.40 -9.84
C LEU A 158 4.65 -7.70 -8.85
N ILE A 159 5.18 -6.55 -9.23
CA ILE A 159 6.05 -5.72 -8.38
C ILE A 159 5.38 -4.37 -8.14
N LEU A 160 5.10 -4.03 -6.87
CA LEU A 160 4.51 -2.77 -6.45
C LEU A 160 5.51 -1.92 -5.65
N SER A 161 5.50 -0.61 -5.88
CA SER A 161 6.28 0.37 -5.09
C SER A 161 5.34 1.35 -4.33
N PRO A 162 5.84 2.29 -3.49
CA PRO A 162 4.99 3.20 -2.69
C PRO A 162 3.91 3.95 -3.47
N SER A 163 4.17 4.25 -4.74
CA SER A 163 3.24 4.98 -5.59
C SER A 163 1.97 4.19 -5.93
N ALA A 164 1.98 2.88 -5.73
CA ALA A 164 0.81 2.01 -5.86
C ALA A 164 0.22 1.58 -4.50
N ARG A 165 0.72 2.15 -3.38
CA ARG A 165 0.64 1.53 -2.04
C ARG A 165 -0.59 1.91 -1.21
N THR A 166 -1.37 2.92 -1.60
CA THR A 166 -2.58 3.32 -0.86
C THR A 166 -3.82 3.08 -1.72
N GLY A 167 -4.80 2.32 -1.21
CA GLY A 167 -6.11 2.13 -1.83
C GLY A 167 -6.30 0.86 -2.66
N VAL A 168 -5.29 -0.01 -2.75
CA VAL A 168 -5.39 -1.28 -3.51
C VAL A 168 -5.69 -2.43 -2.57
N SER A 169 -6.84 -3.09 -2.74
CA SER A 169 -7.19 -4.35 -2.09
C SER A 169 -7.12 -5.48 -3.12
N ILE A 170 -6.26 -6.47 -2.87
CA ILE A 170 -6.17 -7.69 -3.69
C ILE A 170 -6.73 -8.83 -2.86
N GLU A 171 -7.84 -9.41 -3.34
CA GLU A 171 -8.54 -10.54 -2.72
C GLU A 171 -8.51 -11.75 -3.66
N TRP A 172 -7.31 -12.14 -4.10
CA TRP A 172 -7.13 -13.27 -5.00
C TRP A 172 -6.22 -14.34 -4.39
N GLU A 173 -6.74 -15.56 -4.29
CA GLU A 173 -6.02 -16.73 -3.74
C GLU A 173 -4.80 -17.14 -4.57
N GLY A 174 -4.67 -16.63 -5.81
CA GLY A 174 -3.58 -16.96 -6.72
C GLY A 174 -2.24 -16.28 -6.42
N PHE A 175 -2.21 -15.16 -5.67
CA PHE A 175 -0.98 -14.41 -5.42
C PHE A 175 -0.51 -14.50 -3.96
N TYR A 176 0.75 -14.88 -3.78
CA TYR A 176 1.41 -14.81 -2.47
C TYR A 176 2.20 -13.52 -2.32
N ALA A 177 1.97 -12.79 -1.23
CA ALA A 177 2.63 -11.52 -0.97
C ALA A 177 4.00 -11.72 -0.30
N TYR A 178 5.02 -11.10 -0.88
CA TYR A 178 6.34 -10.95 -0.30
C TYR A 178 6.56 -9.49 0.11
N LEU A 179 6.68 -9.27 1.42
CA LEU A 179 6.80 -7.96 2.04
C LEU A 179 8.19 -7.84 2.73
N PRO A 180 9.23 -7.37 2.01
CA PRO A 180 10.58 -7.19 2.54
C PRO A 180 10.68 -6.07 3.58
N GLU A 181 9.68 -5.19 3.68
CA GLU A 181 9.68 -4.05 4.59
C GLU A 181 8.30 -3.95 5.27
N LEU A 182 8.26 -4.14 6.59
CA LEU A 182 7.08 -3.95 7.44
C LEU A 182 6.74 -2.45 7.55
N PHE A 183 6.15 -1.89 6.50
CA PHE A 183 5.39 -0.65 6.56
C PHE A 183 4.08 -0.91 5.81
N LEU A 184 3.02 -1.22 6.56
CA LEU A 184 1.71 -1.58 6.01
C LEU A 184 0.87 -0.32 5.79
N ASN A 185 0.56 -0.02 4.53
CA ASN A 185 -0.68 0.66 4.12
C ASN A 185 -1.38 -0.11 2.98
N ALA A 186 -0.85 -1.28 2.58
CA ALA A 186 -1.45 -2.15 1.58
C ALA A 186 -2.13 -3.33 2.30
N PHE A 187 -3.44 -3.46 2.12
CA PHE A 187 -4.20 -4.61 2.59
C PHE A 187 -4.18 -5.68 1.50
N ILE A 188 -3.46 -6.77 1.74
CA ILE A 188 -3.51 -7.95 0.90
C ILE A 188 -4.31 -9.00 1.68
N CYS A 189 -5.40 -9.52 1.12
CA CYS A 189 -6.13 -10.62 1.71
C CYS A 189 -5.67 -11.92 1.04
N ALA A 190 -4.69 -12.61 1.63
CA ALA A 190 -4.39 -13.99 1.24
C ALA A 190 -5.21 -14.92 2.15
N SER A 191 -6.36 -15.38 1.67
CA SER A 191 -7.08 -16.50 2.27
C SER A 191 -6.30 -17.78 1.96
N THR A 192 -5.68 -18.39 2.97
CA THR A 192 -5.32 -19.81 2.88
C THR A 192 -6.57 -20.63 3.20
N ALA A 193 -7.36 -20.95 2.18
CA ALA A 193 -8.38 -21.98 2.31
C ALA A 193 -7.67 -23.32 2.54
N PHE A 194 -7.74 -23.80 3.79
CA PHE A 194 -7.47 -25.20 4.09
C PHE A 194 -8.66 -26.03 3.56
N MET A 195 -8.38 -26.97 2.67
CA MET A 195 -9.25 -28.11 2.40
C MET A 195 -8.41 -29.38 2.51
#